data_AF-A0A7Y4P4X0-F1
#
_entry.id   AF-A0A7Y4P4X0-F1
#
_cell.length_a   1.000
_cell.length_b   1.000
_cell.length_c   1.000
_cell.angle_alpha   90.00
_cell.angle_beta   90.00
_cell.angle_gamma   90.00
#
_symmetry.space_group_name_H-M   'P 1'
#
loop_
_entity.id
_entity.type
_entity.pdbx_description
1 polymer ?
#
loop_
_entity_poly.entity_id
_entity_poly.type
_entity_poly.pdbx_seq_one_letter_code
_entity_poly.pdbx_strand_id
1 'polypeptide(L)'
;MNLVVGVGLRSGTSYRELRDLVSAAVAEAGGGRVRILITVEGRHQEPAVQRLAATLNAELQTVPKSELSKQNAPTPSTVVERLAGTPSVAEAAVLTTGAELIVTKRMSAGATVAVGQLGAAPAYSPGERAVVHRVLGERRDVRRGFVDLPVADDVLERVLGAAHRAPSVGLSQPWDFLVVRDVATRRKVRDLAAAQRDAFARSLPAGRRERFDGLKVEAILESALNVAVTCDPGRGGRHVLGRHADPRTVWFSAAIAVQNLWLAARAEGLGVGWVSFFEPGEVAAVLGLPAHVELVGYLCVGPVEEFPEAPELVQSGWAMRRPLAWAVHQESWGNRGLPGAEPTSIVADAEAAAATAEALRSEQTVRVIVGGNPADYLDDPDVLVVQLGERPAADFGVLWRPVSSEADGVEVGVELVRDLVLQGAGRIAVRVVEESVAAAGVARGLRVGAAACGAEWRDEPGEMPDSSA
;
A
#
# COMPACT_ATOMS: atom_id res chain seq x y z
N MET A 1 8.72 5.07 29.46
CA MET A 1 9.23 6.26 28.75
C MET A 1 10.66 6.02 28.30
N ASN A 2 11.03 6.50 27.11
CA ASN A 2 12.41 6.53 26.64
C ASN A 2 12.98 7.92 26.93
N LEU A 3 14.06 7.97 27.72
CA LEU A 3 14.60 9.23 28.25
C LEU A 3 15.98 9.54 27.64
N VAL A 4 16.23 10.84 27.46
CA VAL A 4 17.56 11.42 27.26
C VAL A 4 17.96 12.12 28.54
N VAL A 5 19.16 11.84 29.04
CA VAL A 5 19.72 12.55 30.17
C VAL A 5 20.89 13.39 29.69
N GLY A 6 20.73 14.71 29.75
CA GLY A 6 21.81 15.65 29.50
C GLY A 6 22.67 15.83 30.74
N VAL A 7 23.98 15.79 30.61
CA VAL A 7 24.93 15.91 31.72
C VAL A 7 25.96 16.99 31.45
N GLY A 8 26.08 17.94 32.39
CA GLY A 8 27.25 18.80 32.54
C GLY A 8 27.98 18.46 33.83
N LEU A 9 29.31 18.40 33.82
CA LEU A 9 30.08 18.06 35.02
C LEU A 9 31.45 18.75 35.06
N ARG A 10 31.97 18.91 36.27
CA ARG A 10 33.37 19.26 36.55
C ARG A 10 34.24 18.01 36.53
N SER A 11 35.48 18.16 36.10
CA SER A 11 36.45 17.05 36.12
C SER A 11 36.63 16.51 37.53
N GLY A 12 36.67 15.18 37.66
CA GLY A 12 36.80 14.50 38.94
C GLY A 12 35.50 14.40 39.76
N THR A 13 34.35 14.78 39.20
CA THR A 13 33.05 14.51 39.83
C THR A 13 32.86 13.00 40.04
N SER A 14 32.47 12.58 41.24
CA SER A 14 32.40 11.16 41.57
C SER A 14 31.24 10.45 40.85
N TYR A 15 31.43 9.18 40.51
CA TYR A 15 30.36 8.36 39.94
C TYR A 15 29.12 8.30 40.84
N ARG A 16 29.31 8.20 42.17
CA ARG A 16 28.21 8.14 43.13
C ARG A 16 27.35 9.41 43.07
N GLU A 17 28.00 10.57 43.11
CA GLU A 17 27.31 11.86 43.03
C GLU A 17 26.51 12.00 41.72
N LEU A 18 27.16 11.69 40.59
CA LEU A 18 26.50 11.79 39.28
C LEU A 18 25.33 10.80 39.16
N ARG A 19 25.52 9.55 39.59
CA ARG A 19 24.47 8.53 39.60
C ARG A 19 23.28 8.95 40.45
N ASP A 20 23.52 9.41 41.68
CA ASP A 20 22.46 9.79 42.60
C ASP A 20 21.66 10.99 42.06
N LEU A 21 22.35 11.97 41.46
CA LEU A 21 21.71 13.10 40.78
C LEU A 21 20.85 12.66 39.58
N VAL A 22 21.36 11.77 38.73
CA VAL A 22 20.61 11.26 37.57
C VAL A 22 19.43 10.40 38.01
N SER A 23 19.60 9.53 39.01
CA SER A 23 18.52 8.69 39.54
C SER A 23 17.39 9.54 40.12
N ALA A 24 17.71 10.61 40.85
CA ALA A 24 16.71 11.54 41.38
C ALA A 24 15.96 12.27 40.26
N ALA A 25 16.67 12.80 39.26
CA ALA A 25 16.05 13.51 38.15
C ALA A 25 15.18 12.58 37.27
N VAL A 26 15.60 11.33 37.05
CA VAL A 26 14.80 10.33 36.32
C VAL A 26 13.56 9.92 37.12
N ALA A 27 13.66 9.80 38.44
CA ALA A 27 12.49 9.54 39.29
C ALA A 27 11.49 10.71 39.26
N GLU A 28 11.99 11.95 39.28
CA GLU A 28 11.18 13.17 39.13
C GLU A 28 10.44 13.21 37.79
N ALA A 29 11.07 12.73 36.71
CA ALA A 29 10.44 12.60 35.39
C ALA A 29 9.35 11.50 35.30
N GLY A 30 9.03 10.80 36.40
CA GLY A 30 8.09 9.68 36.41
C GLY A 30 8.72 8.32 36.09
N GLY A 31 10.06 8.23 36.07
CA GLY A 31 10.81 7.02 35.76
C GLY A 31 10.86 6.68 34.26
N GLY A 32 11.65 5.67 33.90
CA GLY A 32 11.78 5.24 32.51
C GLY A 32 13.15 4.66 32.17
N ARG A 33 13.30 4.23 30.92
CA ARG A 33 14.58 3.74 30.41
C ARG A 33 15.36 4.91 29.83
N VAL A 34 16.51 5.23 30.40
CA VAL A 34 17.47 6.16 29.79
C VAL A 34 18.08 5.48 28.57
N ARG A 35 17.77 6.00 27.38
CA ARG A 35 18.28 5.48 26.09
C ARG A 35 19.56 6.19 25.68
N ILE A 36 19.63 7.49 25.95
CA ILE A 36 20.74 8.35 25.56
C ILE A 36 21.24 9.09 26.80
N LEU A 37 22.54 9.02 27.05
CA LEU A 37 23.26 9.92 27.94
C LEU A 37 24.02 10.91 27.05
N ILE A 38 23.76 12.20 27.16
CA ILE A 38 24.33 13.20 26.24
C ILE A 38 25.08 14.28 27.01
N THR A 39 26.25 14.65 26.52
CA THR A 39 27.09 15.69 27.15
C THR A 39 27.80 16.54 26.10
N VAL A 40 28.51 17.58 26.54
CA VAL A 40 29.35 18.37 25.64
C VAL A 40 30.60 17.58 25.23
N GLU A 41 31.09 17.79 24.01
CA GLU A 41 32.37 17.24 23.55
C GLU A 41 33.51 17.45 24.58
N GLY A 42 34.39 16.46 24.67
CA GLY A 42 35.46 16.38 25.68
C GLY A 42 35.02 15.83 27.05
N ARG A 43 33.74 15.94 27.44
CA ARG A 43 33.26 15.42 28.74
C ARG A 43 32.88 13.94 28.75
N HIS A 44 32.73 13.32 27.58
CA HIS A 44 32.46 11.88 27.44
C HIS A 44 33.61 10.99 27.95
N GLN A 45 34.82 11.53 28.11
CA GLN A 45 35.98 10.80 28.62
C GLN A 45 36.02 10.75 30.15
N GLU A 46 35.18 11.51 30.85
CA GLU A 46 35.15 11.50 32.32
C GLU A 46 34.70 10.11 32.81
N PRO A 47 35.47 9.44 33.71
CA PRO A 47 35.17 8.07 34.14
C PRO A 47 33.76 7.88 34.72
N ALA A 48 33.23 8.91 35.39
CA ALA A 48 31.87 8.89 35.94
C ALA A 48 30.80 8.81 34.84
N VAL A 49 30.98 9.50 33.72
CA VAL A 49 30.03 9.52 32.59
C VAL A 49 30.05 8.18 31.86
N GLN A 50 31.23 7.65 31.56
CA GLN A 50 31.37 6.33 30.90
C GLN A 50 30.75 5.22 31.75
N ARG A 51 31.04 5.22 33.05
CA ARG A 51 30.48 4.23 33.99
C ARG A 51 28.96 4.36 34.11
N LEU A 52 28.43 5.59 34.14
CA LEU A 52 27.00 5.81 34.17
C LEU A 52 26.31 5.31 32.89
N ALA A 53 26.83 5.63 31.71
CA ALA A 53 26.31 5.15 30.44
C ALA A 53 26.24 3.62 30.39
N ALA A 54 27.33 2.94 30.79
CA ALA A 54 27.37 1.48 30.87
C ALA A 54 26.36 0.91 31.87
N THR A 55 26.22 1.54 33.05
CA THR A 55 25.27 1.08 34.09
C THR A 55 23.82 1.23 33.64
N LEU A 56 23.50 2.31 32.93
CA LEU A 56 22.16 2.56 32.38
C LEU A 56 21.88 1.77 31.10
N ASN A 57 22.91 1.14 30.51
CA ASN A 57 22.87 0.60 29.15
C ASN A 57 22.33 1.64 28.14
N ALA A 58 22.84 2.87 28.26
CA ALA A 58 22.48 4.03 27.46
C ALA A 58 23.58 4.35 26.46
N GLU A 59 23.20 4.80 25.26
CA GLU A 59 24.12 5.32 24.25
C GLU A 59 24.72 6.64 24.74
N LEU A 60 26.05 6.73 24.77
CA LEU A 60 26.75 7.96 25.13
C LEU A 60 26.96 8.82 23.88
N GLN A 61 26.30 9.97 23.82
CA GLN A 61 26.42 10.93 22.73
C GLN A 61 27.11 12.21 23.18
N THR A 62 27.69 12.93 22.22
CA THR A 62 28.33 14.22 22.46
C THR A 62 27.86 15.27 21.48
N VAL A 63 27.82 16.51 21.95
CA VAL A 63 27.41 17.66 21.14
C VAL A 63 28.50 18.74 21.18
N PRO A 64 28.89 19.30 20.02
CA PRO A 64 29.78 20.44 19.97
C PRO A 64 29.20 21.66 20.71
N LYS A 65 30.07 22.46 21.34
CA LYS A 65 29.67 23.68 22.06
C LYS A 65 28.88 24.67 21.18
N SER A 66 29.25 24.75 19.91
CA SER A 66 28.60 25.60 18.91
C SER A 66 27.15 25.21 18.63
N GLU A 67 26.78 23.94 18.80
CA GLU A 67 25.40 23.49 18.67
C GLU A 67 24.60 23.68 19.95
N LEU A 68 25.23 23.44 21.10
CA LEU A 68 24.62 23.72 22.40
C LEU A 68 24.21 25.19 22.55
N SER A 69 25.06 26.10 22.07
CA SER A 69 24.80 27.55 22.15
C SER A 69 23.66 28.02 21.23
N LYS A 70 23.19 27.19 20.28
CA LYS A 70 22.01 27.49 19.45
C LYS A 70 20.70 27.14 20.15
N GLN A 71 20.73 26.38 21.23
CA GLN A 71 19.54 25.90 21.91
C GLN A 71 19.03 26.93 22.93
N ASN A 72 17.73 27.17 22.93
CA ASN A 72 17.05 28.01 23.91
C ASN A 72 16.82 27.24 25.21
N ALA A 73 17.90 26.98 25.97
CA ALA A 73 17.80 26.31 27.25
C ALA A 73 17.03 27.18 28.27
N PRO A 74 16.06 26.62 29.01
CA PRO A 74 15.19 27.41 29.90
C PRO A 74 15.91 27.92 31.14
N THR A 75 17.04 27.31 31.54
CA THR A 75 17.78 27.68 32.75
C THR A 75 19.26 27.97 32.45
N PRO A 76 19.58 29.03 31.67
CA PRO A 76 20.97 29.37 31.33
C PRO A 76 21.80 29.76 32.58
N SER A 77 23.12 29.75 32.46
CA SER A 77 24.04 30.12 33.54
C SER A 77 25.29 30.83 33.01
N THR A 78 25.51 32.06 33.47
CA THR A 78 26.71 32.87 33.17
C THR A 78 28.00 32.24 33.69
N VAL A 79 27.92 31.41 34.73
CA VAL A 79 29.06 30.63 35.25
C VAL A 79 29.41 29.49 34.29
N VAL A 80 28.40 28.76 33.81
CA VAL A 80 28.60 27.70 32.80
C VAL A 80 29.08 28.30 31.49
N GLU A 81 28.55 29.45 31.08
CA GLU A 81 29.02 30.17 29.89
C GLU A 81 30.51 30.49 29.95
N ARG A 82 30.97 31.03 31.08
CA ARG A 82 32.39 31.36 31.28
C ARG A 82 33.30 30.12 31.29
N LEU A 83 32.85 29.01 31.87
CA LEU A 83 33.69 27.83 32.09
C LEU A 83 33.62 26.81 30.95
N ALA A 84 32.43 26.64 30.35
CA ALA A 84 32.16 25.66 29.31
C ALA A 84 32.09 26.28 27.91
N GLY A 85 31.91 27.61 27.79
CA GLY A 85 31.75 28.30 26.51
C GLY A 85 30.35 28.13 25.90
N THR A 86 29.34 27.81 26.72
CA THR A 86 27.92 27.70 26.35
C THR A 86 27.04 28.04 27.56
N PRO A 87 25.91 28.74 27.41
CA PRO A 87 25.06 29.14 28.53
C PRO A 87 24.38 27.95 29.24
N SER A 88 24.26 26.79 28.59
CA SER A 88 23.79 25.55 29.19
C SER A 88 24.47 24.34 28.55
N VAL A 89 24.71 23.29 29.34
CA VAL A 89 25.20 22.00 28.85
C VAL A 89 24.09 20.96 28.94
N ALA A 90 23.60 20.68 30.15
CA ALA A 90 22.65 19.59 30.37
C ALA A 90 21.33 19.79 29.59
N GLU A 91 20.66 20.93 29.72
CA GLU A 91 19.38 21.17 29.04
C GLU A 91 19.59 21.35 27.53
N ALA A 92 20.60 22.11 27.12
CA ALA A 92 20.92 22.31 25.70
C ALA A 92 21.22 20.97 24.99
N ALA A 93 21.95 20.07 25.65
CA ALA A 93 22.25 18.75 25.09
C ALA A 93 21.01 17.86 24.99
N VAL A 94 20.06 17.97 25.92
CA VAL A 94 18.75 17.29 25.75
C VAL A 94 18.03 17.85 24.53
N LEU A 95 17.95 19.17 24.38
CA LEU A 95 17.21 19.84 23.30
C LEU A 95 17.75 19.52 21.91
N THR A 96 19.06 19.29 21.74
CA THR A 96 19.63 18.90 20.44
C THR A 96 19.14 17.55 19.93
N THR A 97 18.60 16.69 20.81
CA THR A 97 18.02 15.40 20.41
C THR A 97 16.58 15.51 19.91
N GLY A 98 15.98 16.72 19.98
CA GLY A 98 14.54 16.93 19.73
C GLY A 98 13.63 16.38 20.84
N ALA A 99 14.21 15.95 21.97
CA ALA A 99 13.45 15.50 23.13
C ALA A 99 12.72 16.68 23.80
N GLU A 100 11.51 16.40 24.29
CA GLU A 100 10.77 17.32 25.14
C GLU A 100 11.39 17.32 26.54
N LEU A 101 11.76 18.49 27.05
CA LEU A 101 12.39 18.61 28.37
C LEU A 101 11.34 18.42 29.48
N ILE A 102 11.46 17.35 30.28
CA ILE A 102 10.55 17.06 31.40
C ILE A 102 11.09 17.65 32.69
N VAL A 103 12.39 17.43 32.94
CA VAL A 103 13.07 17.92 34.14
C VAL A 103 14.14 18.90 33.70
N THR A 104 13.93 20.16 34.04
CA THR A 104 14.89 21.24 33.86
C THR A 104 16.11 21.04 34.77
N LYS A 105 17.13 21.89 34.62
CA LYS A 105 18.43 21.75 35.27
C LYS A 105 18.33 21.44 36.78
N ARG A 106 18.77 20.25 37.16
CA ARG A 106 19.10 19.85 38.54
C ARG A 106 20.59 19.90 38.74
N MET A 107 21.03 20.23 39.96
CA MET A 107 22.44 20.49 40.26
C MET A 107 22.88 19.74 41.51
N SER A 108 24.10 19.23 41.48
CA SER A 108 24.88 18.81 42.64
C SER A 108 26.11 19.74 42.78
N ALA A 109 27.06 19.40 43.65
CA ALA A 109 28.28 20.18 43.82
C ALA A 109 29.19 20.15 42.58
N GLY A 110 29.24 19.00 41.90
CA GLY A 110 30.10 18.74 40.75
C GLY A 110 29.38 18.62 39.40
N ALA A 111 28.06 18.43 39.36
CA ALA A 111 27.32 18.15 38.13
C ALA A 111 26.00 18.90 38.00
N THR A 112 25.52 18.99 36.76
CA THR A 112 24.19 19.42 36.38
C THR A 112 23.56 18.38 35.46
N VAL A 113 22.29 18.06 35.67
CA VAL A 113 21.56 17.13 34.81
C VAL A 113 20.24 17.74 34.37
N ALA A 114 19.74 17.29 33.23
CA ALA A 114 18.40 17.57 32.75
C ALA A 114 17.86 16.30 32.09
N VAL A 115 16.55 16.11 32.11
CA VAL A 115 15.90 14.92 31.56
C VAL A 115 14.88 15.35 30.51
N GLY A 116 15.00 14.78 29.32
CA GLY A 116 13.98 14.88 28.28
C GLY A 116 13.39 13.53 27.92
N GLN A 117 12.17 13.54 27.39
CA GLN A 117 11.54 12.37 26.80
C GLN A 117 11.72 12.41 25.29
N LEU A 118 12.26 11.31 24.76
CA LEU A 118 12.30 11.09 23.32
C LEU A 118 10.87 10.92 22.82
N GLY A 119 10.49 11.74 21.83
CA GLY A 119 9.26 11.57 21.09
C GLY A 119 9.28 10.32 20.21
N ALA A 120 8.18 10.10 19.48
CA ALA A 120 8.18 9.15 18.38
C ALA A 120 9.26 9.53 17.35
N ALA A 121 9.69 8.57 16.52
CA ALA A 121 10.61 8.86 15.42
C ALA A 121 10.07 10.04 14.59
N PRO A 122 10.91 11.03 14.26
CA PRO A 122 10.44 12.21 13.56
C PRO A 122 9.86 11.81 12.21
N ALA A 123 8.73 12.42 11.85
CA ALA A 123 8.24 12.36 10.48
C ALA A 123 9.15 13.20 9.58
N TYR A 124 9.17 12.88 8.29
CA TYR A 124 9.75 13.78 7.27
C TYR A 124 9.09 15.16 7.33
N SER A 125 9.80 16.18 6.84
CA SER A 125 9.26 17.55 6.81
C SER A 125 7.93 17.61 6.03
N PRO A 126 7.06 18.61 6.30
CA PRO A 126 5.79 18.75 5.57
C PRO A 126 5.98 18.79 4.05
N GLY A 127 7.05 19.42 3.56
CA GLY A 127 7.39 19.47 2.13
C GLY A 127 7.73 18.11 1.55
N GLU A 128 8.60 17.34 2.20
CA GLU A 128 8.97 15.99 1.77
C GLU A 128 7.76 15.05 1.78
N ARG A 129 6.93 15.13 2.84
CA ARG A 129 5.67 14.37 2.91
C ARG A 129 4.73 14.71 1.76
N ALA A 130 4.60 15.99 1.43
CA ALA A 130 3.76 16.44 0.31
C ALA A 130 4.26 15.87 -1.03
N VAL A 131 5.57 15.79 -1.24
CA VAL A 131 6.16 15.15 -2.44
C VAL A 131 5.79 13.67 -2.50
N VAL A 132 5.91 12.92 -1.40
CA VAL A 132 5.52 11.50 -1.36
C VAL A 132 4.05 11.31 -1.73
N HIS A 133 3.14 12.09 -1.12
CA HIS A 133 1.71 12.02 -1.43
C HIS A 133 1.40 12.43 -2.87
N ARG A 134 2.13 13.41 -3.42
CA ARG A 134 1.99 13.81 -4.82
C ARG A 134 2.38 12.67 -5.76
N VAL A 135 3.53 12.04 -5.56
CA VAL A 135 3.97 10.90 -6.38
C VAL A 135 2.95 9.75 -6.32
N LEU A 136 2.43 9.44 -5.13
CA LEU A 136 1.38 8.43 -4.95
C LEU A 136 0.08 8.76 -5.69
N GLY A 137 -0.33 10.04 -5.69
CA GLY A 137 -1.56 10.52 -6.30
C GLY A 137 -1.46 10.75 -7.80
N GLU A 138 -0.28 11.05 -8.34
CA GLU A 138 -0.04 11.40 -9.74
C GLU A 138 0.57 10.27 -10.58
N ARG A 139 1.10 9.20 -9.97
CA ARG A 139 1.53 8.02 -10.74
C ARG A 139 0.36 7.45 -11.54
N ARG A 140 0.60 7.11 -12.81
CA ARG A 140 -0.41 6.51 -13.69
C ARG A 140 0.11 5.19 -14.24
N ASP A 141 -0.85 4.37 -14.61
CA ASP A 141 -0.62 3.18 -15.42
C ASP A 141 -0.72 3.58 -16.89
N VAL A 142 0.45 3.80 -17.49
CA VAL A 142 0.61 4.49 -18.77
C VAL A 142 0.57 3.47 -19.90
N ARG A 143 -0.31 3.68 -20.87
CA ARG A 143 -0.39 2.88 -22.11
C ARG A 143 -0.24 3.71 -23.39
N ARG A 144 -0.18 5.03 -23.26
CA ARG A 144 -0.15 5.99 -24.37
C ARG A 144 0.88 7.08 -24.08
N GLY A 145 1.34 7.75 -25.15
CA GLY A 145 2.24 8.89 -25.02
C GLY A 145 3.66 8.56 -24.57
N PHE A 146 4.11 7.30 -24.73
CA PHE A 146 5.54 7.00 -24.58
C PHE A 146 6.31 7.68 -25.71
N VAL A 147 7.37 8.38 -25.33
CA VAL A 147 8.28 9.05 -26.27
C VAL A 147 9.38 8.08 -26.66
N ASP A 148 9.77 8.09 -27.94
CA ASP A 148 10.89 7.29 -28.46
C ASP A 148 12.25 7.87 -28.02
N LEU A 149 12.49 7.81 -26.70
CA LEU A 149 13.73 8.19 -26.05
C LEU A 149 14.19 7.04 -25.16
N PRO A 150 15.49 6.71 -25.17
CA PRO A 150 16.02 5.67 -24.31
C PRO A 150 15.95 6.07 -22.84
N VAL A 151 15.68 5.10 -21.96
CA VAL A 151 15.91 5.27 -20.52
C VAL A 151 17.42 5.16 -20.27
N ALA A 152 18.00 6.23 -19.72
CA ALA A 152 19.41 6.27 -19.33
C ALA A 152 19.70 5.23 -18.24
N ASP A 153 20.87 4.60 -18.30
CA ASP A 153 21.19 3.46 -17.42
C ASP A 153 21.30 3.87 -15.94
N ASP A 154 21.79 5.08 -15.64
CA ASP A 154 21.86 5.60 -14.28
C ASP A 154 20.46 5.85 -13.67
N VAL A 155 19.51 6.30 -14.50
CA VAL A 155 18.10 6.46 -14.10
C VAL A 155 17.48 5.07 -13.85
N LEU A 156 17.71 4.12 -14.77
CA LEU A 156 17.21 2.75 -14.62
C LEU A 156 17.78 2.08 -13.36
N GLU A 157 19.06 2.28 -13.05
CA GLU A 157 19.69 1.78 -11.83
C GLU A 157 19.02 2.34 -10.57
N ARG A 158 18.70 3.64 -10.52
CA ARG A 158 17.97 4.24 -9.38
C ARG A 158 16.58 3.64 -9.23
N VAL A 159 15.87 3.43 -10.34
CA VAL A 159 14.52 2.86 -10.37
C VAL A 159 14.52 1.39 -9.91
N LEU A 160 15.42 0.57 -10.44
CA LEU A 160 15.59 -0.83 -10.01
C LEU A 160 16.12 -0.93 -8.58
N GLY A 161 17.01 -0.02 -8.17
CA GLY A 161 17.50 0.09 -6.80
C GLY A 161 16.37 0.42 -5.81
N ALA A 162 15.40 1.25 -6.19
CA ALA A 162 14.20 1.50 -5.39
C ALA A 162 13.32 0.24 -5.27
N ALA A 163 13.13 -0.51 -6.36
CA ALA A 163 12.45 -1.79 -6.35
C ALA A 163 13.13 -2.78 -5.39
N HIS A 164 14.45 -2.87 -5.43
CA HIS A 164 15.25 -3.76 -4.60
C HIS A 164 15.22 -3.42 -3.09
N ARG A 165 14.84 -2.19 -2.73
CA ARG A 165 14.63 -1.76 -1.33
C ARG A 165 13.25 -2.15 -0.77
N ALA A 166 12.40 -2.81 -1.56
CA ALA A 166 11.11 -3.28 -1.07
C ALA A 166 11.28 -4.26 0.11
N PRO A 167 10.33 -4.26 1.07
CA PRO A 167 10.27 -5.32 2.06
C PRO A 167 9.96 -6.66 1.37
N SER A 168 10.45 -7.75 1.94
CA SER A 168 10.11 -9.11 1.52
C SER A 168 9.96 -10.03 2.71
N VAL A 169 9.13 -11.06 2.54
CA VAL A 169 8.96 -12.10 3.56
C VAL A 169 10.33 -12.70 3.90
N GLY A 170 10.72 -12.62 5.17
CA GLY A 170 11.99 -13.14 5.66
C GLY A 170 13.24 -12.57 4.97
N LEU A 171 13.16 -11.35 4.42
CA LEU A 171 14.22 -10.76 3.59
C LEU A 171 14.63 -11.67 2.40
N SER A 172 13.69 -12.46 1.88
CA SER A 172 13.97 -13.43 0.81
C SER A 172 14.32 -12.80 -0.53
N GLN A 173 13.89 -11.55 -0.77
CA GLN A 173 14.11 -10.82 -2.02
C GLN A 173 13.89 -11.71 -3.27
N PRO A 174 12.70 -12.33 -3.41
CA PRO A 174 12.47 -13.42 -4.38
C PRO A 174 12.49 -12.96 -5.84
N TRP A 175 12.48 -11.65 -6.07
CA TRP A 175 12.36 -11.05 -7.39
C TRP A 175 13.67 -11.04 -8.19
N ASP A 176 13.55 -11.14 -9.51
CA ASP A 176 14.57 -10.69 -10.47
C ASP A 176 13.92 -9.73 -11.47
N PHE A 177 14.76 -8.93 -12.14
CA PHE A 177 14.33 -7.93 -13.12
C PHE A 177 15.02 -8.19 -14.46
N LEU A 178 14.26 -8.70 -15.44
CA LEU A 178 14.78 -8.91 -16.79
C LEU A 178 14.51 -7.67 -17.64
N VAL A 179 15.58 -6.96 -18.01
CA VAL A 179 15.55 -5.74 -18.84
C VAL A 179 15.46 -6.14 -20.32
N VAL A 180 14.34 -5.85 -20.96
CA VAL A 180 14.06 -6.25 -22.35
C VAL A 180 14.02 -5.01 -23.25
N ARG A 181 15.08 -4.81 -24.04
CA ARG A 181 15.18 -3.74 -25.05
C ARG A 181 14.95 -4.25 -26.48
N ASP A 182 15.30 -5.52 -26.74
CA ASP A 182 15.21 -6.14 -28.06
C ASP A 182 13.77 -6.12 -28.61
N VAL A 183 13.62 -5.48 -29.77
CA VAL A 183 12.32 -5.32 -30.43
C VAL A 183 11.74 -6.65 -30.90
N ALA A 184 12.57 -7.63 -31.27
CA ALA A 184 12.08 -8.92 -31.73
C ALA A 184 11.40 -9.69 -30.58
N THR A 185 12.02 -9.68 -29.41
CA THR A 185 11.45 -10.22 -28.17
C THR A 185 10.16 -9.50 -27.79
N ARG A 186 10.17 -8.15 -27.78
CA ARG A 186 8.98 -7.36 -27.45
C ARG A 186 7.81 -7.60 -28.42
N ARG A 187 8.08 -7.80 -29.72
CA ARG A 187 7.04 -8.17 -30.71
C ARG A 187 6.35 -9.48 -30.36
N LYS A 188 7.11 -10.51 -29.97
CA LYS A 188 6.53 -11.80 -29.55
C LYS A 188 5.61 -11.63 -28.35
N VAL A 189 6.02 -10.86 -27.33
CA VAL A 189 5.18 -10.59 -26.15
C VAL A 189 3.94 -9.78 -26.53
N ARG A 190 4.08 -8.78 -27.41
CA ARG A 190 2.95 -8.00 -27.94
C ARG A 190 1.94 -8.88 -28.66
N ASP A 191 2.39 -9.85 -29.45
CA ASP A 191 1.50 -10.75 -30.17
C ASP A 191 0.66 -11.63 -29.22
N LEU A 192 1.24 -12.08 -28.10
CA LEU A 192 0.49 -12.73 -27.01
C LEU A 192 -0.53 -11.76 -26.39
N ALA A 193 -0.10 -10.52 -26.13
CA ALA A 193 -0.96 -9.45 -25.61
C ALA A 193 -2.20 -9.19 -26.49
N ALA A 194 -1.98 -9.13 -27.80
CA ALA A 194 -3.04 -8.93 -28.78
C ALA A 194 -4.02 -10.12 -28.82
N ALA A 195 -3.51 -11.35 -28.79
CA ALA A 195 -4.35 -12.55 -28.83
C ALA A 195 -5.31 -12.63 -27.63
N GLN A 196 -4.83 -12.35 -26.41
CA GLN A 196 -5.71 -12.33 -25.24
C GLN A 196 -6.61 -11.10 -25.19
N ARG A 197 -6.18 -9.94 -25.69
CA ARG A 197 -7.07 -8.79 -25.85
C ARG A 197 -8.28 -9.16 -26.70
N ASP A 198 -8.05 -9.85 -27.81
CA ASP A 198 -9.12 -10.28 -28.71
C ASP A 198 -10.00 -11.37 -28.08
N ALA A 199 -9.43 -12.27 -27.29
CA ALA A 199 -10.18 -13.26 -26.52
C ALA A 199 -11.10 -12.59 -25.49
N PHE A 200 -10.57 -11.66 -24.70
CA PHE A 200 -11.35 -10.88 -23.74
C PHE A 200 -12.42 -10.04 -24.42
N ALA A 201 -12.13 -9.39 -25.56
CA ALA A 201 -13.13 -8.64 -26.32
C ALA A 201 -14.31 -9.53 -26.76
N ARG A 202 -14.05 -10.78 -27.13
CA ARG A 202 -15.10 -11.75 -27.50
C ARG A 202 -15.94 -12.21 -26.31
N SER A 203 -15.38 -12.24 -25.11
CA SER A 203 -16.10 -12.63 -23.88
C SER A 203 -16.93 -11.50 -23.27
N LEU A 204 -16.88 -10.29 -23.83
CA LEU A 204 -17.62 -9.14 -23.30
C LEU A 204 -19.03 -9.03 -23.92
N PRO A 205 -20.03 -8.59 -23.15
CA PRO A 205 -21.31 -8.13 -23.69
C PRO A 205 -21.13 -7.01 -24.72
N ALA A 206 -22.04 -6.90 -25.69
CA ALA A 206 -21.94 -5.94 -26.79
C ALA A 206 -21.65 -4.49 -26.32
N GLY A 207 -22.40 -3.99 -25.35
CA GLY A 207 -22.21 -2.64 -24.82
C GLY A 207 -20.95 -2.44 -23.96
N ARG A 208 -20.36 -3.52 -23.41
CA ARG A 208 -19.03 -3.45 -22.80
C ARG A 208 -17.92 -3.52 -23.84
N ARG A 209 -18.11 -4.34 -24.87
CA ARG A 209 -17.16 -4.51 -25.96
C ARG A 209 -16.93 -3.20 -26.73
N GLU A 210 -17.99 -2.48 -27.06
CA GLU A 210 -17.89 -1.17 -27.72
C GLU A 210 -17.02 -0.18 -26.92
N ARG A 211 -17.21 -0.11 -25.60
CA ARG A 211 -16.37 0.71 -24.71
C ARG A 211 -14.93 0.20 -24.61
N PHE A 212 -14.75 -1.12 -24.58
CA PHE A 212 -13.45 -1.76 -24.51
C PHE A 212 -12.60 -1.52 -25.77
N ASP A 213 -13.23 -1.48 -26.95
CA ASP A 213 -12.51 -1.34 -28.22
C ASP A 213 -11.72 -0.03 -28.32
N GLY A 214 -12.15 1.03 -27.62
CA GLY A 214 -11.41 2.29 -27.51
C GLY A 214 -10.23 2.27 -26.53
N LEU A 215 -10.11 1.26 -25.68
CA LEU A 215 -9.09 1.16 -24.64
C LEU A 215 -7.82 0.50 -25.15
N LYS A 216 -6.68 1.04 -24.71
CA LYS A 216 -5.36 0.45 -24.97
C LYS A 216 -4.92 -0.34 -23.74
N VAL A 217 -4.54 -1.59 -23.94
CA VAL A 217 -4.24 -2.54 -22.87
C VAL A 217 -2.75 -2.73 -22.60
N GLU A 218 -1.89 -2.24 -23.50
CA GLU A 218 -0.45 -2.46 -23.47
C GLU A 218 0.29 -1.32 -24.20
N ALA A 219 1.60 -1.22 -24.00
CA ALA A 219 2.48 -0.29 -24.73
C ALA A 219 3.87 -0.90 -24.98
N ILE A 220 3.90 -2.20 -25.27
CA ILE A 220 5.09 -3.05 -25.30
C ILE A 220 6.08 -2.55 -26.36
N LEU A 221 5.57 -2.12 -27.51
CA LEU A 221 6.40 -1.65 -28.62
C LEU A 221 6.66 -0.14 -28.56
N GLU A 222 5.73 0.64 -28.02
CA GLU A 222 5.84 2.10 -27.89
C GLU A 222 6.79 2.51 -26.78
N SER A 223 6.89 1.73 -25.70
CA SER A 223 7.92 1.95 -24.69
C SER A 223 9.28 1.43 -25.18
N ALA A 224 10.32 2.25 -25.10
CA ALA A 224 11.67 1.85 -25.53
C ALA A 224 12.31 0.76 -24.65
N LEU A 225 11.76 0.53 -23.46
CA LEU A 225 12.22 -0.45 -22.48
C LEU A 225 11.03 -1.22 -21.89
N ASN A 226 11.16 -2.54 -21.77
CA ASN A 226 10.29 -3.33 -20.90
C ASN A 226 11.10 -3.97 -19.77
N VAL A 227 10.43 -4.24 -18.65
CA VAL A 227 10.99 -4.96 -17.51
C VAL A 227 10.06 -6.10 -17.15
N ALA A 228 10.51 -7.34 -17.32
CA ALA A 228 9.82 -8.49 -16.78
C ALA A 228 10.28 -8.71 -15.34
N VAL A 229 9.35 -8.58 -14.41
CA VAL A 229 9.57 -8.80 -12.97
C VAL A 229 9.14 -10.21 -12.65
N THR A 230 10.07 -11.00 -12.13
CA THR A 230 9.85 -12.42 -11.85
C THR A 230 9.84 -12.69 -10.35
N CYS A 231 9.53 -13.93 -9.97
CA CYS A 231 9.66 -14.45 -8.63
C CYS A 231 10.26 -15.86 -8.71
N ASP A 232 11.31 -16.11 -7.94
CA ASP A 232 11.78 -17.46 -7.59
C ASP A 232 11.17 -17.83 -6.22
N PRO A 233 10.11 -18.67 -6.18
CA PRO A 233 9.48 -19.05 -4.92
C PRO A 233 10.38 -19.87 -4.00
N GLY A 234 11.42 -20.51 -4.55
CA GLY A 234 12.39 -21.33 -3.84
C GLY A 234 13.55 -20.53 -3.22
N ARG A 235 13.72 -19.26 -3.61
CA ARG A 235 14.80 -18.40 -3.11
C ARG A 235 14.83 -18.36 -1.58
N GLY A 236 16.04 -18.42 -1.02
CA GLY A 236 16.27 -18.48 0.43
C GLY A 236 16.11 -19.87 1.07
N GLY A 237 15.77 -20.91 0.29
CA GLY A 237 15.67 -22.29 0.78
C GLY A 237 14.53 -22.50 1.77
N ARG A 238 14.47 -23.65 2.45
CA ARG A 238 13.28 -24.08 3.24
C ARG A 238 12.85 -23.12 4.38
N HIS A 239 13.79 -22.39 4.97
CA HIS A 239 13.61 -21.72 6.27
C HIS A 239 13.44 -20.20 6.20
N VAL A 240 12.85 -19.70 5.11
CA VAL A 240 12.49 -18.27 4.98
C VAL A 240 11.45 -17.89 6.04
N LEU A 241 11.80 -16.94 6.90
CA LEU A 241 10.94 -16.45 7.97
C LEU A 241 9.64 -15.86 7.40
N GLY A 242 8.49 -16.31 7.92
CA GLY A 242 7.17 -15.84 7.48
C GLY A 242 6.57 -16.53 6.25
N ARG A 243 7.34 -17.34 5.50
CA ARG A 243 6.83 -18.05 4.31
C ARG A 243 6.11 -19.37 4.63
N HIS A 244 6.39 -19.97 5.80
CA HIS A 244 5.94 -21.32 6.13
C HIS A 244 4.41 -21.50 6.06
N ALA A 245 3.65 -20.55 6.61
CA ALA A 245 2.18 -20.65 6.68
C ALA A 245 1.49 -20.29 5.36
N ASP A 246 2.06 -19.34 4.60
CA ASP A 246 1.53 -18.93 3.30
C ASP A 246 2.68 -18.73 2.31
N PRO A 247 2.92 -19.71 1.42
CA PRO A 247 3.93 -19.60 0.38
C PRO A 247 3.73 -18.39 -0.53
N ARG A 248 2.48 -17.92 -0.73
CA ARG A 248 2.15 -16.82 -1.67
C ARG A 248 2.84 -15.50 -1.33
N THR A 249 3.32 -15.35 -0.10
CA THR A 249 4.02 -14.18 0.41
C THR A 249 5.24 -13.77 -0.42
N VAL A 250 5.87 -14.68 -1.17
CA VAL A 250 6.99 -14.35 -2.07
C VAL A 250 6.53 -13.58 -3.32
N TRP A 251 5.40 -13.95 -3.92
CA TRP A 251 4.81 -13.18 -5.03
C TRP A 251 4.31 -11.81 -4.57
N PHE A 252 3.74 -11.72 -3.36
CA PHE A 252 3.37 -10.42 -2.76
C PHE A 252 4.60 -9.53 -2.54
N SER A 253 5.72 -10.13 -2.13
CA SER A 253 7.00 -9.43 -1.98
C SER A 253 7.44 -8.84 -3.33
N ALA A 254 7.38 -9.61 -4.42
CA ALA A 254 7.68 -9.12 -5.77
C ALA A 254 6.72 -8.00 -6.22
N ALA A 255 5.42 -8.11 -5.94
CA ALA A 255 4.45 -7.04 -6.25
C ALA A 255 4.75 -5.72 -5.51
N ILE A 256 5.25 -5.78 -4.27
CA ILE A 256 5.70 -4.58 -3.53
C ILE A 256 6.94 -3.97 -4.20
N ALA A 257 7.86 -4.79 -4.69
CA ALA A 257 9.00 -4.32 -5.48
C ALA A 257 8.55 -3.59 -6.76
N VAL A 258 7.53 -4.09 -7.46
CA VAL A 258 6.92 -3.39 -8.60
C VAL A 258 6.34 -2.04 -8.18
N GLN A 259 5.65 -1.97 -7.04
CA GLN A 259 5.08 -0.71 -6.58
C GLN A 259 6.17 0.34 -6.25
N ASN A 260 7.30 -0.07 -5.67
CA ASN A 260 8.44 0.83 -5.46
C ASN A 260 9.05 1.30 -6.79
N LEU A 261 9.22 0.39 -7.76
CA LEU A 261 9.66 0.70 -9.12
C LEU A 261 8.79 1.79 -9.74
N TRP A 262 7.46 1.62 -9.66
CA TRP A 262 6.48 2.54 -10.23
C TRP A 262 6.57 3.95 -9.64
N LEU A 263 6.75 4.04 -8.31
CA LEU A 263 6.86 5.32 -7.60
C LEU A 263 8.17 6.03 -7.94
N ALA A 264 9.29 5.28 -7.97
CA ALA A 264 10.58 5.83 -8.35
C ALA A 264 10.58 6.30 -9.81
N ALA A 265 10.02 5.51 -10.73
CA ALA A 265 9.87 5.87 -12.13
C ALA A 265 9.07 7.18 -12.29
N ARG A 266 7.93 7.32 -11.57
CA ARG A 266 7.16 8.57 -11.60
C ARG A 266 7.97 9.77 -11.10
N ALA A 267 8.81 9.61 -10.08
CA ALA A 267 9.68 10.67 -9.57
C ALA A 267 10.78 11.08 -10.56
N GLU A 268 11.25 10.13 -11.38
CA GLU A 268 12.24 10.34 -12.46
C GLU A 268 11.59 10.82 -13.79
N GLY A 269 10.27 11.03 -13.82
CA GLY A 269 9.56 11.45 -15.03
C GLY A 269 9.30 10.33 -16.05
N LEU A 270 9.41 9.06 -15.63
CA LEU A 270 9.13 7.90 -16.46
C LEU A 270 7.69 7.39 -16.24
N GLY A 271 7.01 7.10 -17.34
CA GLY A 271 5.79 6.32 -17.35
C GLY A 271 6.08 4.85 -17.11
N VAL A 272 5.16 4.18 -16.40
CA VAL A 272 5.17 2.73 -16.24
C VAL A 272 3.77 2.22 -16.55
N GLY A 273 3.69 1.18 -17.39
CA GLY A 273 2.47 0.48 -17.75
C GLY A 273 2.55 -1.00 -17.40
N TRP A 274 1.61 -1.53 -16.63
CA TRP A 274 1.57 -2.98 -16.35
C TRP A 274 0.74 -3.69 -17.42
N VAL A 275 1.32 -4.72 -18.06
CA VAL A 275 0.61 -5.59 -19.01
C VAL A 275 0.38 -6.96 -18.40
N SER A 276 -0.87 -7.42 -18.47
CA SER A 276 -1.30 -8.74 -17.98
C SER A 276 -2.27 -9.45 -18.92
N PHE A 277 -2.33 -9.02 -20.18
CA PHE A 277 -3.16 -9.65 -21.22
C PHE A 277 -2.41 -10.84 -21.85
N PHE A 278 -1.95 -11.81 -21.09
CA PHE A 278 -1.27 -13.02 -21.60
C PHE A 278 -1.24 -14.05 -20.48
N GLU A 279 -1.03 -15.32 -20.82
CA GLU A 279 -0.71 -16.30 -19.80
C GLU A 279 0.76 -16.12 -19.36
N PRO A 280 1.06 -16.05 -18.05
CA PRO A 280 2.42 -15.85 -17.57
C PRO A 280 3.43 -16.87 -18.11
N GLY A 281 3.00 -18.12 -18.32
CA GLY A 281 3.82 -19.19 -18.88
C GLY A 281 4.22 -18.98 -20.34
N GLU A 282 3.39 -18.33 -21.16
CA GLU A 282 3.70 -18.04 -22.57
C GLU A 282 4.80 -16.99 -22.67
N VAL A 283 4.70 -15.93 -21.86
CA VAL A 283 5.75 -14.91 -21.78
C VAL A 283 7.04 -15.48 -21.18
N ALA A 284 6.93 -16.34 -20.17
CA ALA A 284 8.09 -17.04 -19.61
C ALA A 284 8.84 -17.85 -20.68
N ALA A 285 8.10 -18.55 -21.56
CA ALA A 285 8.69 -19.29 -22.68
C ALA A 285 9.37 -18.37 -23.70
N VAL A 286 8.75 -17.24 -24.06
CA VAL A 286 9.34 -16.23 -24.96
C VAL A 286 10.65 -15.67 -24.38
N LEU A 287 10.70 -15.42 -23.08
CA LEU A 287 11.85 -14.87 -22.38
C LEU A 287 12.90 -15.93 -21.98
N GLY A 288 12.61 -17.23 -22.17
CA GLY A 288 13.49 -18.31 -21.78
C GLY A 288 13.71 -18.41 -20.28
N LEU A 289 12.69 -18.11 -19.47
CA LEU A 289 12.80 -18.18 -18.01
C LEU A 289 13.02 -19.64 -17.54
N PRO A 290 13.84 -19.86 -16.50
CA PRO A 290 13.93 -21.18 -15.87
C PRO A 290 12.57 -21.65 -15.35
N ALA A 291 12.31 -22.96 -15.39
CA ALA A 291 10.99 -23.52 -15.04
C ALA A 291 10.50 -23.25 -13.60
N HIS A 292 11.40 -22.88 -12.69
CA HIS A 292 11.06 -22.54 -11.29
C HIS A 292 10.87 -21.03 -11.08
N VAL A 293 11.10 -20.21 -12.11
CA VAL A 293 10.96 -18.76 -12.07
C VAL A 293 9.67 -18.38 -12.75
N GLU A 294 8.80 -17.69 -12.01
CA GLU A 294 7.48 -17.30 -12.47
C GLU A 294 7.45 -15.81 -12.81
N LEU A 295 6.72 -15.45 -13.86
CA LEU A 295 6.49 -14.05 -14.19
C LEU A 295 5.45 -13.46 -13.23
N VAL A 296 5.80 -12.36 -12.57
CA VAL A 296 4.89 -11.60 -11.71
C VAL A 296 4.26 -10.44 -12.48
N GLY A 297 5.05 -9.70 -13.24
CA GLY A 297 4.55 -8.57 -14.02
C GLY A 297 5.44 -8.24 -15.21
N TYR A 298 4.85 -7.76 -16.30
CA TYR A 298 5.56 -7.25 -17.47
C TYR A 298 5.28 -5.76 -17.61
N LEU A 299 6.33 -4.95 -17.46
CA LEU A 299 6.21 -3.50 -17.33
C LEU A 299 6.76 -2.81 -18.58
N CYS A 300 5.97 -1.92 -19.16
CA CYS A 300 6.41 -0.95 -20.16
C CYS A 300 6.98 0.27 -19.43
N VAL A 301 8.21 0.70 -19.74
CA VAL A 301 8.90 1.78 -19.02
C VAL A 301 9.54 2.76 -20.02
N GLY A 302 9.36 4.05 -19.81
CA GLY A 302 9.97 5.06 -20.67
C GLY A 302 9.50 6.49 -20.39
N PRO A 303 10.15 7.50 -20.97
CA PRO A 303 9.69 8.88 -20.93
C PRO A 303 8.30 9.00 -21.57
N VAL A 304 7.49 9.92 -21.05
CA VAL A 304 6.14 10.18 -21.56
C VAL A 304 5.95 11.65 -21.86
N GLU A 305 5.07 11.95 -22.81
CA GLU A 305 4.71 13.32 -23.19
C GLU A 305 4.04 14.04 -22.01
N GLU A 306 3.12 13.35 -21.33
CA GLU A 306 2.39 13.85 -20.19
C GLU A 306 1.88 12.73 -19.28
N PHE A 307 1.51 13.09 -18.05
CA PHE A 307 0.82 12.20 -17.12
C PHE A 307 -0.64 12.64 -17.00
N PRO A 308 -1.62 11.78 -17.34
CA PRO A 308 -3.03 12.11 -17.21
C PRO A 308 -3.41 12.48 -15.77
N GLU A 309 -4.31 13.46 -15.60
CA GLU A 309 -4.78 13.89 -14.27
C GLU A 309 -5.56 12.80 -13.52
N ALA A 310 -6.17 11.85 -14.23
CA ALA A 310 -6.93 10.73 -13.65
C ALA A 310 -6.61 9.40 -14.36
N PRO A 311 -6.97 8.24 -13.78
CA PRO A 311 -6.81 6.96 -14.47
C PRO A 311 -7.60 6.89 -15.77
N GLU A 312 -7.02 6.31 -16.82
CA GLU A 312 -7.66 6.15 -18.14
C GLU A 312 -9.03 5.48 -18.04
N LEU A 313 -9.15 4.42 -17.21
CA LEU A 313 -10.43 3.71 -17.01
C LEU A 313 -11.53 4.55 -16.35
N VAL A 314 -11.15 5.59 -15.60
CA VAL A 314 -12.12 6.55 -15.04
C VAL A 314 -12.51 7.56 -16.11
N GLN A 315 -11.53 8.10 -16.84
CA GLN A 315 -11.76 9.09 -17.90
C GLN A 315 -12.59 8.53 -19.05
N SER A 316 -12.39 7.25 -19.40
CA SER A 316 -13.13 6.55 -20.45
C SER A 316 -14.53 6.09 -20.01
N GLY A 317 -14.87 6.26 -18.73
CA GLY A 317 -16.11 5.73 -18.16
C GLY A 317 -16.18 4.19 -18.12
N TRP A 318 -15.04 3.51 -18.05
CA TRP A 318 -15.02 2.05 -17.88
C TRP A 318 -15.43 1.63 -16.47
N ALA A 319 -14.98 2.39 -15.45
CA ALA A 319 -15.31 2.16 -14.05
C ALA A 319 -15.12 3.44 -13.19
N MET A 320 -15.84 3.52 -12.07
CA MET A 320 -15.65 4.57 -11.05
C MET A 320 -14.78 4.11 -9.89
N ARG A 321 -14.10 5.07 -9.23
CA ARG A 321 -13.37 4.82 -7.99
C ARG A 321 -14.35 4.67 -6.82
N ARG A 322 -14.11 3.67 -5.98
CA ARG A 322 -14.76 3.55 -4.67
C ARG A 322 -14.20 4.61 -3.69
N PRO A 323 -15.05 5.28 -2.89
CA PRO A 323 -14.61 6.05 -1.73
C PRO A 323 -13.77 5.23 -0.75
N LEU A 324 -12.79 5.87 -0.10
CA LEU A 324 -11.92 5.20 0.88
C LEU A 324 -12.70 4.59 2.06
N ALA A 325 -13.74 5.28 2.53
CA ALA A 325 -14.57 4.83 3.65
C ALA A 325 -15.18 3.44 3.42
N TRP A 326 -15.44 3.06 2.17
CA TRP A 326 -16.02 1.76 1.83
C TRP A 326 -15.00 0.61 1.91
N ALA A 327 -13.72 0.92 2.03
CA ALA A 327 -12.62 -0.04 2.18
C ALA A 327 -12.07 -0.07 3.62
N VAL A 328 -12.54 0.81 4.51
CA VAL A 328 -12.10 0.89 5.90
C VAL A 328 -13.18 0.32 6.80
N HIS A 329 -12.81 -0.69 7.60
CA HIS A 329 -13.65 -1.33 8.59
C HIS A 329 -12.99 -1.18 9.97
N GLN A 330 -13.74 -0.75 10.98
CA GLN A 330 -13.25 -0.54 12.33
C GLN A 330 -13.54 -1.75 13.21
N GLU A 331 -12.49 -2.41 13.70
CA GLU A 331 -12.50 -3.60 14.57
C GLU A 331 -13.11 -4.87 13.95
N SER A 332 -14.30 -4.77 13.33
CA SER A 332 -15.01 -5.87 12.69
C SER A 332 -15.32 -5.58 11.22
N TRP A 333 -15.31 -6.63 10.40
CA TRP A 333 -15.83 -6.55 9.02
C TRP A 333 -17.28 -6.05 9.04
N GLY A 334 -17.66 -5.26 8.04
CA GLY A 334 -18.97 -4.58 7.97
C GLY A 334 -19.05 -3.25 8.72
N ASN A 335 -18.24 -3.00 9.77
CA ASN A 335 -18.27 -1.73 10.51
C ASN A 335 -17.52 -0.60 9.78
N ARG A 336 -18.12 -0.08 8.70
CA ARG A 336 -17.47 0.83 7.75
C ARG A 336 -17.40 2.27 8.22
N GLY A 337 -16.27 2.92 7.97
CA GLY A 337 -16.12 4.36 8.20
C GLY A 337 -14.66 4.76 8.34
N LEU A 338 -14.36 6.03 8.09
CA LEU A 338 -13.03 6.56 8.39
C LEU A 338 -12.78 6.59 9.91
N PRO A 339 -11.52 6.51 10.36
CA PRO A 339 -11.21 6.62 11.78
C PRO A 339 -11.80 7.90 12.39
N GLY A 340 -12.59 7.75 13.46
CA GLY A 340 -13.25 8.87 14.16
C GLY A 340 -14.54 9.40 13.51
N ALA A 341 -14.99 8.83 12.40
CA ALA A 341 -16.29 9.12 11.81
C ALA A 341 -17.36 8.11 12.27
N GLU A 342 -18.63 8.54 12.24
CA GLU A 342 -19.76 7.64 12.43
C GLU A 342 -19.81 6.56 11.33
N PRO A 343 -20.12 5.30 11.67
CA PRO A 343 -20.19 4.25 10.67
C PRO A 343 -21.26 4.50 9.60
N THR A 344 -20.96 4.18 8.34
CA THR A 344 -21.95 4.22 7.24
C THR A 344 -22.61 2.87 7.06
N SER A 345 -23.90 2.86 6.74
CA SER A 345 -24.60 1.63 6.37
C SER A 345 -24.34 1.28 4.90
N ILE A 346 -24.42 0.00 4.58
CA ILE A 346 -24.17 -0.49 3.22
C ILE A 346 -25.19 0.00 2.19
N VAL A 347 -26.41 0.29 2.65
CA VAL A 347 -27.46 0.89 1.82
C VAL A 347 -27.13 2.35 1.52
N ALA A 348 -26.63 3.11 2.49
CA ALA A 348 -26.17 4.48 2.25
C ALA A 348 -24.96 4.52 1.29
N ASP A 349 -24.05 3.53 1.37
CA ASP A 349 -22.97 3.38 0.39
C ASP A 349 -23.54 3.15 -1.03
N ALA A 350 -24.60 2.33 -1.16
CA ALA A 350 -25.27 2.06 -2.44
C ALA A 350 -25.99 3.31 -3.00
N GLU A 351 -26.67 4.08 -2.16
CA GLU A 351 -27.28 5.37 -2.55
C GLU A 351 -26.23 6.37 -3.03
N ALA A 352 -25.09 6.48 -2.34
CA ALA A 352 -23.98 7.33 -2.76
C ALA A 352 -23.34 6.87 -4.09
N ALA A 353 -23.29 5.56 -4.33
CA ALA A 353 -22.87 5.01 -5.62
C ALA A 353 -23.81 5.44 -6.76
N ALA A 354 -25.13 5.47 -6.52
CA ALA A 354 -26.14 5.91 -7.49
C ALA A 354 -25.81 7.30 -8.06
N ALA A 355 -25.62 8.27 -7.15
CA ALA A 355 -25.32 9.66 -7.50
C ALA A 355 -24.00 9.80 -8.26
N THR A 356 -23.02 8.93 -7.97
CA THR A 356 -21.70 8.97 -8.59
C THR A 356 -21.69 8.30 -9.96
N ALA A 357 -22.49 7.24 -10.14
CA ALA A 357 -22.49 6.40 -11.33
C ALA A 357 -23.56 6.77 -12.36
N GLU A 358 -24.38 7.80 -12.12
CA GLU A 358 -25.43 8.25 -13.04
C GLU A 358 -24.90 8.45 -14.47
N ALA A 359 -23.71 9.05 -14.61
CA ALA A 359 -23.06 9.28 -15.90
C ALA A 359 -22.56 8.01 -16.62
N LEU A 360 -22.39 6.88 -15.90
CA LEU A 360 -21.95 5.60 -16.47
C LEU A 360 -23.09 4.60 -16.66
N ARG A 361 -24.30 4.94 -16.23
CA ARG A 361 -25.44 4.02 -16.30
C ARG A 361 -25.74 3.72 -17.77
N SER A 362 -25.51 2.48 -18.16
CA SER A 362 -25.75 1.99 -19.52
C SER A 362 -27.00 1.12 -19.59
N GLU A 363 -27.44 0.77 -20.80
CA GLU A 363 -28.52 -0.20 -21.00
C GLU A 363 -28.11 -1.66 -20.71
N GLN A 364 -26.85 -1.88 -20.28
CA GLN A 364 -26.34 -3.20 -19.94
C GLN A 364 -27.18 -3.84 -18.83
N THR A 365 -27.63 -5.05 -19.11
CA THR A 365 -28.27 -5.94 -18.14
C THR A 365 -27.23 -6.94 -17.63
N VAL A 366 -27.05 -7.02 -16.33
CA VAL A 366 -26.30 -8.12 -15.71
C VAL A 366 -27.31 -9.13 -15.16
N ARG A 367 -27.21 -10.38 -15.59
CA ARG A 367 -28.04 -11.49 -15.14
C ARG A 367 -27.35 -12.19 -13.98
N VAL A 368 -27.90 -12.07 -12.79
CA VAL A 368 -27.35 -12.64 -11.57
C VAL A 368 -28.05 -13.96 -11.28
N ILE A 369 -27.30 -15.05 -11.30
CA ILE A 369 -27.77 -16.39 -10.94
C ILE A 369 -27.32 -16.70 -9.52
N VAL A 370 -28.27 -16.86 -8.59
CA VAL A 370 -27.95 -17.17 -7.19
C VAL A 370 -28.03 -18.68 -6.97
N GLY A 371 -26.87 -19.30 -6.73
CA GLY A 371 -26.71 -20.74 -6.67
C GLY A 371 -26.65 -21.43 -8.04
N GLY A 372 -26.83 -22.76 -8.05
CA GLY A 372 -26.69 -23.60 -9.26
C GLY A 372 -25.25 -24.01 -9.56
N ASN A 373 -25.04 -24.74 -10.65
CA ASN A 373 -23.70 -25.10 -11.12
C ASN A 373 -23.15 -24.00 -12.03
N PRO A 374 -22.05 -23.32 -11.68
CA PRO A 374 -21.53 -22.23 -12.50
C PRO A 374 -21.23 -22.60 -13.95
N ALA A 375 -20.74 -23.83 -14.19
CA ALA A 375 -20.37 -24.31 -15.52
C ALA A 375 -21.51 -24.26 -16.54
N ASP A 376 -22.76 -24.27 -16.09
CA ASP A 376 -23.94 -24.22 -16.96
C ASP A 376 -24.18 -22.82 -17.56
N TYR A 377 -23.47 -21.79 -17.06
CA TYR A 377 -23.74 -20.39 -17.39
C TYR A 377 -22.52 -19.60 -17.89
N LEU A 378 -21.30 -20.16 -17.85
CA LEU A 378 -20.07 -19.40 -18.12
C LEU A 378 -19.91 -18.93 -19.58
N ASP A 379 -20.62 -19.56 -20.53
CA ASP A 379 -20.59 -19.16 -21.93
C ASP A 379 -21.44 -17.90 -22.21
N ASP A 380 -22.26 -17.46 -21.25
CA ASP A 380 -23.09 -16.27 -21.37
C ASP A 380 -22.38 -15.04 -20.76
N PRO A 381 -21.98 -14.06 -21.60
CA PRO A 381 -21.18 -12.92 -21.15
C PRO A 381 -21.94 -11.94 -20.24
N ASP A 382 -23.29 -12.01 -20.23
CA ASP A 382 -24.13 -11.18 -19.37
C ASP A 382 -24.39 -11.82 -18.00
N VAL A 383 -24.00 -13.08 -17.79
CA VAL A 383 -24.27 -13.82 -16.56
C VAL A 383 -23.15 -13.66 -15.53
N LEU A 384 -23.57 -13.40 -14.29
CA LEU A 384 -22.74 -13.50 -13.10
C LEU A 384 -23.36 -14.53 -12.14
N VAL A 385 -22.61 -15.58 -11.83
CA VAL A 385 -23.06 -16.62 -10.90
C VAL A 385 -22.60 -16.29 -9.48
N VAL A 386 -23.53 -16.20 -8.53
CA VAL A 386 -23.25 -16.05 -7.10
C VAL A 386 -23.27 -17.42 -6.44
N GLN A 387 -22.08 -17.96 -6.19
CA GLN A 387 -21.88 -19.26 -5.57
C GLN A 387 -21.86 -19.14 -4.05
N LEU A 388 -22.82 -19.77 -3.37
CA LEU A 388 -22.98 -19.73 -1.91
C LEU A 388 -22.28 -20.88 -1.18
N GLY A 389 -22.06 -22.01 -1.87
CA GLY A 389 -21.49 -23.23 -1.32
C GLY A 389 -19.96 -23.28 -1.32
N GLU A 390 -19.39 -24.42 -1.70
CA GLU A 390 -17.94 -24.60 -1.75
C GLU A 390 -17.25 -23.64 -2.73
N ARG A 391 -15.99 -23.31 -2.42
CA ARG A 391 -15.19 -22.43 -3.27
C ARG A 391 -15.00 -23.07 -4.63
N PRO A 392 -15.44 -22.43 -5.73
CA PRO A 392 -15.18 -22.93 -7.07
C PRO A 392 -13.68 -22.88 -7.35
N ALA A 393 -13.22 -23.68 -8.30
CA ALA A 393 -11.85 -23.67 -8.81
C ALA A 393 -11.54 -22.40 -9.62
N ALA A 394 -12.06 -21.24 -9.21
CA ALA A 394 -11.89 -19.91 -9.80
C ALA A 394 -12.08 -19.84 -11.33
N ASP A 395 -13.25 -19.35 -11.76
CA ASP A 395 -13.54 -19.02 -13.15
C ASP A 395 -14.00 -17.56 -13.28
N PHE A 396 -13.72 -16.96 -14.45
CA PHE A 396 -14.26 -15.66 -14.82
C PHE A 396 -15.80 -15.74 -14.86
N GLY A 397 -16.50 -14.78 -14.25
CA GLY A 397 -17.98 -14.80 -14.18
C GLY A 397 -18.59 -15.51 -12.97
N VAL A 398 -17.77 -16.01 -12.03
CA VAL A 398 -18.26 -16.60 -10.76
C VAL A 398 -17.84 -15.76 -9.56
N LEU A 399 -18.83 -15.29 -8.80
CA LEU A 399 -18.64 -14.63 -7.52
C LEU A 399 -18.89 -15.63 -6.39
N TRP A 400 -17.81 -16.11 -5.76
CA TRP A 400 -17.92 -16.94 -4.57
C TRP A 400 -18.08 -16.10 -3.30
N ARG A 401 -19.25 -16.22 -2.64
CA ARG A 401 -19.58 -15.56 -1.39
C ARG A 401 -20.27 -16.57 -0.48
N PRO A 402 -19.53 -17.23 0.43
CA PRO A 402 -20.17 -18.10 1.40
C PRO A 402 -21.06 -17.24 2.31
N VAL A 403 -22.37 -17.53 2.29
CA VAL A 403 -23.39 -16.80 3.07
C VAL A 403 -23.96 -17.77 4.10
N SER A 404 -23.79 -17.45 5.38
CA SER A 404 -24.23 -18.29 6.49
C SER A 404 -25.60 -17.91 7.08
N SER A 405 -26.10 -16.71 6.78
CA SER A 405 -27.37 -16.21 7.31
C SER A 405 -28.11 -15.33 6.30
N GLU A 406 -29.41 -15.09 6.53
CA GLU A 406 -30.20 -14.18 5.71
C GLU A 406 -29.62 -12.76 5.69
N ALA A 407 -29.15 -12.28 6.86
CA ALA A 407 -28.58 -10.94 7.01
C ALA A 407 -27.28 -10.78 6.20
N ASP A 408 -26.39 -11.77 6.26
CA ASP A 408 -25.18 -11.83 5.44
C ASP A 408 -25.56 -11.81 3.94
N GLY A 409 -26.62 -12.53 3.57
CA GLY A 409 -27.12 -12.57 2.20
C GLY A 409 -27.58 -11.20 1.73
N VAL A 410 -28.35 -10.48 2.56
CA VAL A 410 -28.80 -9.12 2.24
C VAL A 410 -27.61 -8.19 2.04
N GLU A 411 -26.60 -8.24 2.92
CA GLU A 411 -25.39 -7.43 2.81
C GLU A 411 -24.66 -7.70 1.49
N VAL A 412 -24.41 -8.98 1.17
CA VAL A 412 -23.76 -9.41 -0.09
C VAL A 412 -24.53 -8.93 -1.31
N GLY A 413 -25.85 -9.04 -1.31
CA GLY A 413 -26.68 -8.59 -2.43
C GLY A 413 -26.58 -7.09 -2.66
N VAL A 414 -26.59 -6.28 -1.60
CA VAL A 414 -26.45 -4.82 -1.71
C VAL A 414 -25.05 -4.44 -2.23
N GLU A 415 -23.99 -5.06 -1.71
CA GLU A 415 -22.62 -4.83 -2.21
C GLU A 415 -22.47 -5.14 -3.68
N LEU A 416 -23.03 -6.27 -4.10
CA LEU A 416 -22.91 -6.74 -5.47
C LEU A 416 -23.51 -5.71 -6.43
N VAL A 417 -24.74 -5.24 -6.17
CA VAL A 417 -25.35 -4.25 -7.05
C VAL A 417 -24.58 -2.93 -7.04
N ARG A 418 -24.12 -2.48 -5.87
CA ARG A 418 -23.29 -1.27 -5.77
C ARG A 418 -22.05 -1.38 -6.66
N ASP A 419 -21.33 -2.49 -6.58
CA ASP A 419 -20.11 -2.69 -7.33
C ASP A 419 -20.39 -2.84 -8.84
N LEU A 420 -21.47 -3.52 -9.25
CA LEU A 420 -21.90 -3.62 -10.64
C LEU A 420 -22.26 -2.24 -11.25
N VAL A 421 -22.95 -1.39 -10.48
CA VAL A 421 -23.33 -0.04 -10.92
C VAL A 421 -22.09 0.85 -11.08
N LEU A 422 -21.08 0.73 -10.20
CA LEU A 422 -19.79 1.42 -10.41
C LEU A 422 -19.02 0.94 -11.65
N GLN A 423 -19.34 -0.23 -12.18
CA GLN A 423 -18.85 -0.75 -13.46
C GLN A 423 -19.77 -0.38 -14.66
N GLY A 424 -20.85 0.37 -14.42
CA GLY A 424 -21.77 0.88 -15.46
C GLY A 424 -22.97 0.00 -15.78
N ALA A 425 -23.28 -1.03 -14.97
CA ALA A 425 -24.51 -1.81 -15.12
C ALA A 425 -25.73 -0.93 -14.78
N GLY A 426 -26.73 -0.89 -15.66
CA GLY A 426 -27.96 -0.12 -15.43
C GLY A 426 -29.18 -0.97 -15.12
N ARG A 427 -29.14 -2.26 -15.44
CA ARG A 427 -30.24 -3.21 -15.17
C ARG A 427 -29.69 -4.47 -14.51
N ILE A 428 -30.43 -4.96 -13.52
CA ILE A 428 -30.12 -6.19 -12.79
C ILE A 428 -31.30 -7.15 -12.99
N ALA A 429 -31.02 -8.29 -13.63
CA ALA A 429 -31.95 -9.40 -13.75
C ALA A 429 -31.53 -10.50 -12.79
N VAL A 430 -32.44 -11.09 -12.02
CA VAL A 430 -32.07 -12.10 -11.02
C VAL A 430 -32.86 -13.39 -11.19
N ARG A 431 -32.13 -14.51 -11.12
CA ARG A 431 -32.69 -15.86 -11.00
C ARG A 431 -32.12 -16.54 -9.77
N VAL A 432 -32.99 -17.03 -8.91
CA VAL A 432 -32.58 -17.83 -7.73
C VAL A 432 -32.78 -19.30 -8.06
N VAL A 433 -31.69 -20.06 -8.09
CA VAL A 433 -31.70 -21.50 -8.41
C VAL A 433 -31.65 -22.34 -7.14
N GLU A 434 -30.91 -21.87 -6.13
CA GLU A 434 -30.80 -22.56 -4.84
C GLU A 434 -31.95 -22.19 -3.90
N GLU A 435 -32.64 -23.20 -3.36
CA GLU A 435 -33.65 -23.01 -2.33
C GLU A 435 -33.01 -23.00 -0.92
N SER A 436 -32.56 -21.81 -0.48
CA SER A 436 -32.02 -21.62 0.87
C SER A 436 -32.33 -20.24 1.45
N VAL A 437 -32.31 -20.13 2.78
CA VAL A 437 -32.50 -18.84 3.49
C VAL A 437 -31.40 -17.83 3.10
N ALA A 438 -30.17 -18.32 2.87
CA ALA A 438 -29.07 -17.52 2.38
C ALA A 438 -29.35 -16.98 0.96
N ALA A 439 -29.81 -17.83 0.04
CA ALA A 439 -30.15 -17.43 -1.33
C ALA A 439 -31.31 -16.42 -1.36
N ALA A 440 -32.34 -16.61 -0.52
CA ALA A 440 -33.42 -15.65 -0.35
C ALA A 440 -32.91 -14.29 0.19
N GLY A 441 -31.99 -14.32 1.15
CA GLY A 441 -31.31 -13.12 1.67
C GLY A 441 -30.55 -12.37 0.57
N VAL A 442 -29.78 -13.08 -0.26
CA VAL A 442 -29.07 -12.50 -1.41
C VAL A 442 -30.02 -11.85 -2.40
N ALA A 443 -31.10 -12.55 -2.79
CA ALA A 443 -32.11 -12.00 -3.69
C ALA A 443 -32.75 -10.73 -3.13
N ARG A 444 -33.05 -10.72 -1.83
CA ARG A 444 -33.58 -9.53 -1.13
C ARG A 444 -32.56 -8.38 -1.14
N GLY A 445 -31.29 -8.67 -0.84
CA GLY A 445 -30.20 -7.70 -0.89
C GLY A 445 -30.00 -7.09 -2.26
N LEU A 446 -30.03 -7.91 -3.33
CA LEU A 446 -29.95 -7.46 -4.72
C LEU A 446 -31.08 -6.49 -5.04
N ARG A 447 -32.31 -6.79 -4.62
CA ARG A 447 -33.47 -5.90 -4.83
C ARG A 447 -33.33 -4.57 -4.08
N VAL A 448 -32.88 -4.61 -2.82
CA VAL A 448 -32.60 -3.39 -2.02
C VAL A 448 -31.48 -2.57 -2.66
N GLY A 449 -30.39 -3.22 -3.06
CA GLY A 449 -29.25 -2.57 -3.71
C GLY A 449 -29.63 -1.93 -5.04
N ALA A 450 -30.45 -2.60 -5.86
CA ALA A 450 -30.96 -2.05 -7.11
C ALA A 450 -31.80 -0.79 -6.88
N ALA A 451 -32.72 -0.83 -5.90
CA ALA A 451 -33.51 0.34 -5.53
C ALA A 451 -32.62 1.51 -5.05
N ALA A 452 -31.68 1.23 -4.14
CA ALA A 452 -30.75 2.23 -3.59
C ALA A 452 -29.84 2.84 -4.68
N CYS A 453 -29.37 2.02 -5.62
CA CYS A 453 -28.51 2.46 -6.72
C CYS A 453 -29.29 3.08 -7.90
N GLY A 454 -30.63 3.07 -7.88
CA GLY A 454 -31.48 3.47 -8.99
C GLY A 454 -31.32 2.61 -10.25
N ALA A 455 -30.92 1.34 -10.10
CA ALA A 455 -30.83 0.38 -11.20
C ALA A 455 -32.20 -0.25 -11.49
N GLU A 456 -32.47 -0.57 -12.75
CA GLU A 456 -33.71 -1.25 -13.13
C GLU A 456 -33.69 -2.70 -12.64
N TRP A 457 -34.74 -3.13 -11.94
CA TRP A 457 -34.90 -4.49 -11.43
C TRP A 457 -35.78 -5.34 -12.35
N ARG A 458 -35.37 -6.56 -12.64
CA ARG A 458 -36.19 -7.57 -13.32
C ARG A 458 -36.04 -8.94 -12.65
N ASP A 459 -37.15 -9.62 -12.40
CA ASP A 459 -37.13 -11.05 -12.05
C ASP A 459 -37.03 -11.84 -13.37
N GLU A 460 -36.06 -12.74 -13.48
CA GLU A 460 -35.87 -13.56 -14.69
C GLU A 460 -36.76 -14.82 -14.60
N PRO A 461 -37.67 -15.06 -15.56
CA PRO A 461 -38.53 -16.24 -15.55
C PRO A 461 -37.72 -17.54 -15.74
N GLY A 462 -38.12 -18.60 -15.07
CA GLY A 462 -37.42 -19.89 -15.05
C GLY A 462 -37.68 -20.75 -16.28
N GLU A 463 -37.23 -20.36 -17.47
CA GLU A 463 -37.09 -21.26 -18.61
C GLU A 463 -35.62 -21.44 -18.97
N MET A 464 -35.20 -22.70 -19.11
CA MET A 464 -33.88 -23.07 -19.63
C MET A 464 -33.80 -22.69 -21.12
N PRO A 465 -32.66 -22.21 -21.65
CA PRO A 465 -32.47 -22.26 -23.09
C PRO A 465 -32.58 -23.72 -23.53
N ASP A 466 -33.47 -23.98 -24.49
CA ASP A 466 -33.67 -25.29 -25.08
C ASP A 466 -32.33 -25.79 -25.62
N SER A 467 -31.82 -26.91 -25.09
CA SER A 467 -30.58 -27.54 -25.55
C SER A 467 -30.84 -28.25 -26.88
N SER A 468 -31.28 -27.53 -27.90
CA SER A 468 -31.38 -28.00 -29.28
C SER A 468 -31.49 -26.85 -30.29
N ALA A 469 -30.35 -26.31 -30.73
CA ALA A 469 -30.14 -25.76 -32.08
C ALA A 469 -28.64 -25.58 -32.38
#